data_AF-A0A7S3LSV8-F1
#
_entry.id   AF-A0A7S3LSV8-F1
#
_cell.length_a   1.000
_cell.length_b   1.000
_cell.length_c   1.000
_cell.angle_alpha   90.00
_cell.angle_beta   90.00
_cell.angle_gamma   90.00
#
_symmetry.space_group_name_H-M   'P 1'
#
loop_
_entity.id
_entity.type
_entity.pdbx_description
1 polymer ?
#
loop_
_entity_poly.entity_id
_entity_poly.type
_entity_poly.pdbx_seq_one_letter_code
_entity_poly.pdbx_strand_id
1 'polypeptide(L)'
;RLKQGDKLVIVDSMARLLPFTRTQAYGASKAALHYFTKSLEVDLHHKGVKVQAVSPGFVETPLTDKNDFEMPMKISAEEAADAMLKGIEGNKQTVFFPGFFGFILRFMHILPTPLQKRLSLAMREKQ
;
A
#
# COMPACT_ATOMS: atom_id res chain seq x y z
N ARG A 1 24.98 -3.28 -10.56
CA ARG A 1 24.96 -4.11 -9.32
C ARG A 1 24.68 -3.17 -8.15
N LEU A 2 23.77 -3.56 -7.24
CA LEU A 2 23.45 -2.79 -6.03
C LEU A 2 24.63 -2.81 -5.04
N LYS A 3 24.87 -1.68 -4.37
CA LYS A 3 25.98 -1.43 -3.43
C LYS A 3 25.46 -0.87 -2.10
N GLN A 4 26.32 -0.88 -1.08
CA GLN A 4 26.00 -0.29 0.22
C GLN A 4 25.58 1.18 0.06
N GLY A 5 24.50 1.57 0.73
CA GLY A 5 23.92 2.91 0.64
C GLY A 5 22.85 3.07 -0.44
N ASP A 6 22.74 2.13 -1.41
CA ASP A 6 21.64 2.14 -2.38
C ASP A 6 20.30 1.93 -1.67
N LYS A 7 19.24 2.49 -2.27
CA LYS A 7 17.85 2.34 -1.82
C LYS A 7 16.99 1.83 -2.96
N LEU A 8 16.36 0.68 -2.76
CA LEU A 8 15.35 0.13 -3.66
C LEU A 8 13.97 0.50 -3.13
N VAL A 9 13.19 1.20 -3.96
CA VAL A 9 11.82 1.61 -3.62
C VAL A 9 10.85 0.84 -4.52
N ILE A 10 9.92 0.13 -3.92
CA ILE A 10 8.91 -0.67 -4.62
C ILE A 10 7.51 -0.13 -4.29
N VAL A 11 6.73 0.23 -5.30
CA VAL A 11 5.39 0.81 -5.14
C VAL A 11 4.33 -0.29 -5.18
N ASP A 12 3.81 -0.66 -4.01
CA ASP A 12 2.68 -1.56 -3.84
C ASP A 12 1.34 -0.78 -3.75
N SER A 13 0.43 -1.17 -2.86
CA SER A 13 -0.81 -0.45 -2.55
C SER A 13 -1.35 -0.86 -1.17
N MET A 14 -2.09 0.03 -0.51
CA MET A 14 -2.88 -0.31 0.68
C MET A 14 -4.03 -1.27 0.38
N ALA A 15 -4.41 -1.48 -0.89
CA ALA A 15 -5.44 -2.43 -1.31
C ALA A 15 -5.15 -3.88 -0.88
N ARG A 16 -3.91 -4.19 -0.46
CA ARG A 16 -3.53 -5.50 0.10
C ARG A 16 -4.00 -5.73 1.54
N LEU A 17 -4.36 -4.67 2.27
CA LEU A 17 -4.63 -4.73 3.72
C LEU A 17 -6.02 -5.28 4.04
N LEU A 18 -6.98 -5.11 3.13
CA LEU A 18 -8.33 -5.65 3.26
C LEU A 18 -8.81 -6.21 1.92
N PRO A 19 -9.66 -7.26 1.94
CA PRO A 19 -10.23 -7.78 0.71
C PRO A 19 -11.35 -6.84 0.24
N PHE A 20 -10.99 -5.95 -0.69
CA PHE A 20 -11.94 -5.13 -1.43
C PHE A 20 -12.51 -5.95 -2.60
N THR A 21 -13.83 -5.95 -2.77
CA THR A 21 -14.47 -6.59 -3.93
C THR A 21 -14.13 -5.82 -5.21
N ARG A 22 -14.14 -6.51 -6.37
CA ARG A 22 -13.80 -5.96 -7.71
C ARG A 22 -12.32 -5.65 -7.97
N THR A 23 -11.43 -5.82 -6.99
CA THR A 23 -9.99 -5.56 -7.16
C THR A 23 -9.12 -6.81 -6.93
N GLN A 24 -9.66 -8.02 -7.09
CA GLN A 24 -8.98 -9.27 -6.73
C GLN A 24 -7.59 -9.41 -7.38
N ALA A 25 -7.50 -9.24 -8.70
CA ALA A 25 -6.23 -9.34 -9.42
C ALA A 25 -5.25 -8.21 -9.04
N TYR A 26 -5.75 -6.99 -8.94
CA TYR A 26 -4.96 -5.83 -8.54
C TYR A 26 -4.41 -6.00 -7.11
N GLY A 27 -5.27 -6.24 -6.13
CA GLY A 27 -4.92 -6.48 -4.73
C GLY A 27 -3.95 -7.64 -4.55
N ALA A 28 -4.17 -8.77 -5.25
CA ALA A 28 -3.24 -9.91 -5.23
C ALA A 28 -1.86 -9.53 -5.78
N SER A 29 -1.80 -8.84 -6.93
CA SER A 29 -0.51 -8.40 -7.50
C SER A 29 0.25 -7.44 -6.55
N LYS A 30 -0.46 -6.52 -5.90
CA LYS A 30 0.13 -5.57 -4.96
C LYS A 30 0.54 -6.24 -3.64
N ALA A 31 -0.20 -7.25 -3.18
CA ALA A 31 0.21 -8.08 -2.06
C ALA A 31 1.49 -8.88 -2.37
N ALA A 32 1.60 -9.43 -3.58
CA ALA A 32 2.80 -10.12 -4.05
C ALA A 32 4.02 -9.19 -4.08
N LEU A 33 3.87 -7.95 -4.58
CA LEU A 33 4.93 -6.95 -4.54
C LEU A 33 5.35 -6.61 -3.10
N HIS A 34 4.40 -6.51 -2.17
CA HIS A 34 4.73 -6.24 -0.77
C HIS A 34 5.57 -7.37 -0.16
N TYR A 35 5.14 -8.62 -0.36
CA TYR A 35 5.88 -9.80 0.10
C TYR A 35 7.29 -9.86 -0.53
N PHE A 36 7.37 -9.62 -1.84
CA PHE A 36 8.63 -9.56 -2.57
C PHE A 36 9.57 -8.49 -2.02
N THR A 37 9.05 -7.30 -1.71
CA THR A 37 9.81 -6.20 -1.10
C THR A 37 10.38 -6.60 0.25
N LYS A 38 9.58 -7.26 1.09
CA LYS A 38 10.03 -7.74 2.41
C LYS A 38 11.06 -8.87 2.31
N SER A 39 10.92 -9.75 1.33
CA SER A 39 11.91 -10.79 1.07
C SER A 39 13.24 -10.18 0.62
N LEU A 40 13.21 -9.22 -0.32
CA LEU A 40 14.41 -8.51 -0.77
C LEU A 40 15.10 -7.71 0.34
N GLU A 41 14.34 -7.15 1.27
CA GLU A 41 14.89 -6.47 2.44
C GLU A 41 15.79 -7.41 3.25
N VAL A 42 15.35 -8.64 3.48
CA VAL A 42 16.13 -9.68 4.16
C VAL A 42 17.34 -10.09 3.31
N ASP A 43 17.13 -10.40 2.03
CA ASP A 43 18.18 -10.87 1.12
C ASP A 43 19.33 -9.85 0.97
N LEU A 44 19.00 -8.56 0.96
CA LEU A 44 19.96 -7.48 0.70
C LEU A 44 20.49 -6.82 1.98
N HIS A 45 20.01 -7.21 3.16
CA HIS A 45 20.42 -6.64 4.44
C HIS A 45 21.96 -6.66 4.62
N HIS A 46 22.60 -7.80 4.34
CA HIS A 46 24.05 -7.97 4.46
C HIS A 46 24.88 -7.06 3.53
N LYS A 47 24.26 -6.51 2.47
CA LYS A 47 24.91 -5.59 1.53
C LYS A 47 24.76 -4.12 1.95
N GLY A 48 24.03 -3.84 3.02
CA GLY A 48 23.71 -2.47 3.45
C GLY A 48 22.85 -1.71 2.42
N VAL A 49 22.04 -2.43 1.64
CA VAL A 49 21.05 -1.85 0.72
C VAL A 49 19.74 -1.71 1.46
N LYS A 50 19.12 -0.52 1.41
CA LYS A 50 17.79 -0.30 1.99
C LYS A 50 16.73 -0.73 0.98
N VAL A 51 15.75 -1.50 1.42
CA VAL A 51 14.59 -1.87 0.60
C VAL A 51 13.34 -1.34 1.27
N GLN A 52 12.54 -0.58 0.53
CA GLN A 52 11.39 0.14 1.05
C GLN A 52 10.15 -0.09 0.20
N ALA A 53 9.03 -0.36 0.85
CA ALA A 53 7.72 -0.39 0.21
C ALA A 53 7.08 1.00 0.27
N VAL A 54 6.42 1.42 -0.81
CA VAL A 54 5.49 2.55 -0.81
C VAL A 54 4.11 1.99 -1.07
N SER A 55 3.20 2.21 -0.12
CA SER A 55 1.83 1.71 -0.12
C SER A 55 0.84 2.88 -0.20
N PRO A 56 0.49 3.39 -1.40
CA PRO A 56 -0.52 4.42 -1.56
C PRO A 56 -1.93 3.90 -1.25
N GLY A 57 -2.77 4.77 -0.71
CA GLY A 57 -4.22 4.66 -0.73
C GLY A 57 -4.80 5.19 -2.05
N PHE A 58 -5.97 5.81 -2.00
CA PHE A 58 -6.59 6.42 -3.18
C PHE A 58 -5.92 7.75 -3.53
N VAL A 59 -5.52 7.89 -4.79
CA VAL A 59 -4.87 9.09 -5.34
C VAL A 59 -5.64 9.49 -6.60
N GLU A 60 -5.97 10.77 -6.73
CA GLU A 60 -6.65 11.31 -7.90
C GLU A 60 -5.74 11.27 -9.14
N THR A 61 -6.09 10.38 -10.07
CA THR A 61 -5.38 10.16 -11.33
C THR A 61 -6.38 9.76 -12.42
N PRO A 62 -6.04 9.93 -13.71
CA PRO A 62 -6.90 9.46 -14.81
C PRO A 62 -7.23 7.95 -14.74
N LEU A 63 -6.43 7.15 -14.03
CA LEU A 63 -6.70 5.74 -13.79
C LEU A 63 -7.83 5.55 -12.76
N THR A 64 -7.79 6.26 -11.65
CA THR A 64 -8.79 6.17 -10.58
C THR A 64 -10.09 6.88 -10.91
N ASP A 65 -10.07 7.84 -11.84
CA ASP A 65 -11.28 8.55 -12.28
C ASP A 65 -12.24 7.64 -13.04
N LYS A 66 -11.76 6.46 -13.48
CA LYS A 66 -12.56 5.41 -14.10
C LYS A 66 -13.20 4.46 -13.08
N ASN A 67 -12.87 4.60 -11.79
CA ASN A 67 -13.48 3.80 -10.74
C ASN A 67 -14.90 4.30 -10.50
N ASP A 68 -15.84 3.37 -10.40
CA ASP A 68 -17.26 3.60 -10.18
C ASP A 68 -17.69 3.30 -8.73
N PHE A 69 -16.73 3.20 -7.81
CA PHE A 69 -16.93 2.92 -6.40
C PHE A 69 -16.38 4.05 -5.51
N GLU A 70 -16.83 4.10 -4.26
CA GLU A 70 -16.37 5.12 -3.31
C GLU A 70 -14.87 4.98 -2.97
N MET A 71 -14.15 6.10 -3.10
CA MET A 71 -12.73 6.21 -2.76
C MET A 71 -12.53 7.14 -1.56
N PRO A 72 -12.81 6.68 -0.33
CA PRO A 72 -12.72 7.51 0.86
C PRO A 72 -11.30 8.05 1.06
N MET A 73 -11.19 9.31 1.48
CA MET A 73 -9.91 9.97 1.74
C MET A 73 -8.98 9.96 0.52
N LYS A 74 -9.51 10.07 -0.70
CA LYS A 74 -8.74 10.31 -1.93
C LYS A 74 -7.99 11.64 -1.80
N ILE A 75 -6.70 11.63 -2.11
CA ILE A 75 -5.82 12.81 -2.10
C ILE A 75 -5.39 13.18 -3.53
N SER A 76 -4.87 14.38 -3.74
CA SER A 76 -4.38 14.80 -5.07
C SER A 76 -3.09 14.06 -5.47
N ALA A 77 -2.76 14.09 -6.76
CA ALA A 77 -1.51 13.52 -7.27
C ALA A 77 -0.28 14.24 -6.70
N GLU A 78 -0.35 15.56 -6.52
CA GLU A 78 0.68 16.40 -5.94
C GLU A 78 0.89 16.04 -4.46
N GLU A 79 -0.19 15.95 -3.68
CA GLU A 79 -0.12 15.53 -2.27
C GLU A 79 0.48 14.13 -2.12
N ALA A 80 0.12 13.21 -3.01
CA ALA A 80 0.68 11.86 -3.04
C ALA A 80 2.18 11.87 -3.41
N ALA A 81 2.59 12.68 -4.37
CA ALA A 81 3.99 12.83 -4.77
C ALA A 81 4.84 13.38 -3.61
N ASP A 82 4.37 14.44 -2.95
CA ASP A 82 5.05 15.04 -1.79
C ASP A 82 5.17 14.04 -0.63
N ALA A 83 4.08 13.33 -0.31
CA ALA A 83 4.08 12.31 0.73
C ALA A 83 5.00 11.13 0.39
N MET A 84 5.05 10.74 -0.88
CA MET A 84 5.95 9.71 -1.38
C MET A 84 7.41 10.13 -1.23
N LEU A 85 7.79 11.31 -1.73
CA LEU A 85 9.16 11.82 -1.66
C LEU A 85 9.65 11.94 -0.22
N LYS A 86 8.85 12.58 0.65
CA LYS A 86 9.15 12.70 2.07
C LYS A 86 9.28 11.34 2.76
N GLY A 87 8.46 10.38 2.38
CA GLY A 87 8.53 9.01 2.89
C GLY A 87 9.77 8.26 2.43
N ILE A 88 10.14 8.43 1.16
CA ILE A 88 11.33 7.83 0.55
C ILE A 88 12.59 8.36 1.20
N GLU A 89 12.68 9.66 1.50
CA GLU A 89 13.83 10.26 2.19
C GLU A 89 14.02 9.70 3.61
N GLY A 90 12.93 9.29 4.26
CA GLY A 90 12.95 8.69 5.58
C GLY A 90 13.59 7.30 5.67
N ASN A 91 13.58 6.77 6.90
CA ASN A 91 14.08 5.43 7.24
C ASN A 91 12.98 4.39 7.48
N LYS A 92 11.71 4.71 7.19
CA LYS A 92 10.59 3.77 7.38
C LYS A 92 10.70 2.66 6.35
N GLN A 93 10.58 1.40 6.75
CA GLN A 93 10.55 0.27 5.79
C GLN A 93 9.32 0.30 4.87
N THR A 94 8.22 0.93 5.32
CA THR A 94 7.01 1.08 4.52
C THR A 94 6.45 2.49 4.68
N VAL A 95 6.24 3.16 3.56
CA VAL A 95 5.63 4.48 3.44
C VAL A 95 4.14 4.30 3.15
N PHE A 96 3.29 4.96 3.91
CA PHE A 96 1.84 4.92 3.75
C PHE A 96 1.32 6.34 3.59
N PHE A 97 0.51 6.59 2.57
CA PHE A 97 -0.25 7.83 2.42
C PHE A 97 -1.59 7.61 1.71
N PRO A 98 -2.67 8.29 2.12
CA PRO A 98 -2.73 9.21 3.26
C PRO A 98 -2.59 8.50 4.61
N GLY A 99 -1.87 9.13 5.55
CA GLY A 99 -1.42 8.48 6.78
C GLY A 99 -2.55 7.98 7.69
N PHE A 100 -3.61 8.78 7.84
CA PHE A 100 -4.78 8.44 8.67
C PHE A 100 -5.57 7.25 8.08
N PHE A 101 -5.79 7.25 6.76
CA PHE A 101 -6.43 6.11 6.09
C PHE A 101 -5.62 4.83 6.25
N GLY A 102 -4.30 4.92 6.07
CA GLY A 102 -3.39 3.80 6.29
C GLY A 102 -3.43 3.27 7.74
N PHE A 103 -3.64 4.15 8.72
CA PHE A 103 -3.82 3.73 10.11
C PHE A 103 -5.10 2.91 10.31
N ILE A 104 -6.24 3.38 9.78
CA ILE A 104 -7.52 2.66 9.85
C ILE A 104 -7.41 1.28 9.21
N LEU A 105 -6.89 1.21 7.98
CA LEU A 105 -6.77 -0.07 7.25
C LEU A 105 -5.84 -1.04 7.96
N ARG A 106 -4.74 -0.56 8.54
CA ARG A 106 -3.83 -1.42 9.33
C ARG A 106 -4.49 -1.93 10.61
N PHE A 107 -5.28 -1.11 11.28
CA PHE A 107 -6.05 -1.56 12.44
C PHE A 107 -7.03 -2.67 12.04
N MET A 108 -7.78 -2.47 10.95
CA MET A 108 -8.71 -3.47 10.43
C MET A 108 -7.99 -4.76 10.02
N HIS A 109 -6.80 -4.67 9.44
CA HIS A 109 -5.98 -5.82 9.04
C HIS A 109 -5.49 -6.68 10.21
N ILE A 110 -5.39 -6.12 11.42
CA ILE A 110 -4.96 -6.85 12.62
C ILE A 110 -6.14 -7.58 13.29
N LEU A 111 -7.38 -7.24 12.95
CA LEU A 111 -8.57 -7.87 13.54
C LEU A 111 -8.62 -9.37 13.21
N PRO A 112 -9.21 -10.22 14.08
CA PRO A 112 -9.50 -11.60 13.76
C PRO A 112 -10.24 -11.77 12.43
N THR A 113 -9.92 -12.82 11.67
CA THR A 113 -10.51 -13.12 10.35
C THR A 113 -12.04 -13.04 10.30
N PRO A 114 -12.80 -13.50 11.32
CA PRO A 114 -14.25 -13.35 11.31
C PRO A 114 -14.71 -11.89 11.29
N LEU A 115 -14.01 -10.99 11.99
CA LEU A 115 -14.32 -9.56 12.01
C LEU A 115 -13.93 -8.90 10.69
N GLN A 116 -12.76 -9.24 10.13
CA GLN A 116 -12.38 -8.76 8.80
C GLN A 116 -13.42 -9.15 7.76
N LYS A 117 -13.86 -10.41 7.76
CA LYS A 117 -14.91 -10.90 6.87
C LYS A 117 -16.21 -10.11 7.05
N ARG A 118 -16.64 -9.84 8.29
CA ARG A 118 -17.85 -9.04 8.54
C ARG A 118 -17.72 -7.61 8.02
N LEU A 119 -16.58 -6.96 8.22
CA LEU A 119 -16.29 -5.62 7.71
C LEU A 119 -16.31 -5.60 6.17
N SER A 120 -15.62 -6.54 5.53
CA SER A 120 -15.61 -6.66 4.06
C SER A 120 -16.98 -6.98 3.48
N LEU A 121 -17.81 -7.77 4.19
CA LEU A 121 -19.20 -8.01 3.78
C LEU A 121 -20.08 -6.76 3.94
N ALA A 122 -19.85 -5.94 4.96
CA ALA A 122 -20.57 -4.69 5.17
C ALA A 122 -20.19 -3.61 4.14
N MET A 123 -18.93 -3.60 3.70
CA MET A 123 -18.40 -2.71 2.66
C MET A 123 -18.64 -3.23 1.24
N ARG A 124 -19.24 -4.41 1.10
CA ARG A 124 -19.56 -4.97 -0.21
C ARG A 124 -20.66 -4.12 -0.84
N GLU A 125 -20.36 -3.46 -1.95
CA GLU A 125 -21.40 -2.89 -2.79
C GLU A 125 -22.39 -3.99 -3.18
N LYS A 126 -23.69 -3.73 -2.96
CA LYS A 126 -24.72 -4.61 -3.48
C LYS A 126 -24.69 -4.47 -5.00
N GLN A 127 -24.36 -5.56 -5.70
CA GLN A 127 -24.62 -5.67 -7.13
C GLN A 127 -26.09 -5.46 -7.42
#